data_AF-A0A6L3EIX4-F1
#
_entry.id   AF-A0A6L3EIX4-F1
#
_cell.length_a   1.000
_cell.length_b   1.000
_cell.length_c   1.000
_cell.angle_alpha   90.00
_cell.angle_beta   90.00
_cell.angle_gamma   90.00
#
_symmetry.space_group_name_H-M   'P 1'
#
loop_
_entity.id
_entity.type
_entity.pdbx_description
1 polymer ?
#
loop_
_entity_poly.entity_id
_entity_poly.type
_entity_poly.pdbx_seq_one_letter_code
_entity_poly.pdbx_strand_id
1 'polypeptide(L)' 'RLTRLTNAFSKKLENFKAAMGLHFAHYNFCRTHSTIRVTPAMEAGVLQSPMSVIELLDAATSN' A
#
# COMPACT_ATOMS: atom_id res chain seq x y z
N ARG A 1 -12.97 -3.41 3.66
CA ARG A 1 -14.30 -2.88 3.28
C ARG A 1 -14.11 -1.47 2.75
N LEU A 2 -14.33 -1.25 1.45
CA LEU A 2 -14.21 0.07 0.85
C LEU A 2 -15.52 0.83 1.08
N THR A 3 -15.45 2.05 1.61
CA THR A 3 -16.61 2.93 1.75
C THR A 3 -16.94 3.53 0.38
N ARG A 4 -18.23 3.52 0.02
CA ARG A 4 -18.75 4.18 -1.19
C ARG A 4 -18.35 5.67 -1.10
N LEU A 5 -17.88 6.26 -2.20
CA LEU A 5 -17.35 7.63 -2.33
C LEU A 5 -15.83 7.83 -2.10
N THR A 6 -15.02 6.76 -2.07
CA THR A 6 -13.56 6.88 -2.13
C THR A 6 -13.03 6.56 -3.54
N ASN A 7 -11.86 7.08 -3.93
CA ASN A 7 -11.22 6.77 -5.23
C ASN A 7 -11.01 5.26 -5.46
N ALA A 8 -10.97 4.47 -4.38
CA ALA A 8 -10.95 3.01 -4.42
C ALA A 8 -12.27 2.38 -4.88
N PHE A 9 -13.35 3.15 -5.11
CA PHE A 9 -14.62 2.71 -5.66
C PHE A 9 -14.88 3.36 -7.03
N SER A 10 -13.91 3.28 -7.93
CA SER A 10 -14.06 3.78 -9.30
C SER A 10 -14.90 2.82 -10.15
N LYS A 11 -15.69 3.39 -11.08
CA LYS A 11 -16.43 2.60 -12.09
C LYS A 11 -15.52 2.02 -13.18
N LYS A 12 -14.34 2.63 -13.40
CA LYS A 12 -13.32 2.11 -14.33
C LYS A 12 -12.45 1.09 -13.61
N LEU A 13 -12.31 -0.10 -14.18
CA LEU A 13 -11.56 -1.21 -13.59
C LEU A 13 -10.07 -0.88 -13.39
N GLU A 14 -9.46 -0.14 -14.31
CA GLU A 14 -8.05 0.26 -14.23
C GLU A 14 -7.76 1.11 -12.98
N ASN A 15 -8.60 2.11 -12.73
CA ASN A 15 -8.48 2.97 -11.56
C ASN A 15 -8.70 2.19 -10.26
N PHE A 16 -9.62 1.22 -10.28
CA PHE A 16 -9.85 0.33 -9.14
C PHE A 16 -8.60 -0.52 -8.83
N LYS A 17 -8.00 -1.13 -9.85
CA LYS A 17 -6.75 -1.90 -9.73
C LYS A 17 -5.61 -1.05 -9.17
N ALA A 18 -5.42 0.16 -9.71
CA ALA A 18 -4.39 1.08 -9.26
C ALA A 18 -4.60 1.49 -7.78
N ALA A 19 -5.83 1.86 -7.40
CA ALA A 19 -6.15 2.24 -6.03
C ALA A 19 -5.95 1.07 -5.02
N MET A 20 -6.34 -0.14 -5.41
CA MET A 20 -6.11 -1.33 -4.58
C MET A 20 -4.64 -1.70 -4.46
N GLY A 21 -3.89 -1.57 -5.56
CA GLY A 21 -2.43 -1.76 -5.55
C GLY A 21 -1.76 -0.82 -4.56
N LEU A 22 -2.07 0.48 -4.63
CA LEU A 22 -1.56 1.48 -3.70
C LEU A 22 -1.95 1.19 -2.24
N HIS A 23 -3.20 0.78 -2.00
CA HIS A 23 -3.67 0.48 -0.65
C HIS A 23 -2.91 -0.69 -0.02
N PHE A 24 -2.73 -1.79 -0.76
CA PHE A 24 -1.97 -2.93 -0.26
C PHE A 24 -0.49 -2.63 -0.15
N ALA A 25 0.09 -1.88 -1.07
CA ALA A 25 1.48 -1.47 -0.98
C ALA A 25 1.72 -0.62 0.29
N HIS A 26 0.86 0.37 0.55
CA HIS A 26 0.94 1.16 1.78
C HIS A 26 0.78 0.30 3.05
N TYR A 27 -0.18 -0.61 3.08
CA TYR A 27 -0.41 -1.48 4.24
C TYR A 27 0.76 -2.42 4.53
N ASN A 28 1.39 -2.97 3.48
CA ASN A 28 2.47 -3.94 3.65
C ASN A 28 3.83 -3.27 3.91
N PHE A 29 4.10 -2.11 3.30
CA PHE A 29 5.45 -1.51 3.30
C PHE A 29 5.61 -0.31 4.23
N CYS A 30 4.54 0.49 4.44
CA CYS A 30 4.63 1.73 5.22
C CYS A 30 3.97 1.63 6.60
N ARG A 31 2.86 0.89 6.72
CA ARG A 31 2.08 0.84 7.96
C ARG A 31 2.63 -0.20 8.94
N THR A 32 3.12 0.26 10.08
CA THR A 32 3.42 -0.62 11.21
C THR A 32 2.14 -1.23 11.77
N HIS A 33 2.10 -2.54 11.87
CA HIS A 33 0.94 -3.23 12.40
C HIS A 33 1.05 -3.36 13.93
N SER A 34 -0.03 -3.11 14.66
CA SER A 34 -0.01 -3.09 16.13
C SER A 34 0.34 -4.45 16.75
N THR A 35 -0.13 -5.55 16.17
CA THR A 35 0.10 -6.92 16.69
C THR A 35 1.54 -7.39 16.50
N ILE A 36 2.06 -7.31 15.27
CA ILE A 36 3.42 -7.76 14.92
C ILE A 36 4.49 -6.69 15.18
N ARG A 37 4.08 -5.45 15.50
CA ARG A 37 4.95 -4.29 15.82
C ARG A 37 5.92 -3.85 14.72
N VAL A 38 5.94 -4.56 13.58
CA VAL A 38 6.68 -4.24 12.36
C VAL A 38 5.71 -4.14 11.18
N THR A 39 6.22 -3.78 9.99
CA THR A 39 5.40 -3.83 8.78
C THR A 39 5.26 -5.28 8.31
N PRO A 40 4.14 -5.66 7.68
CA PRO A 40 3.96 -7.01 7.15
C PRO A 40 5.08 -7.47 6.21
N ALA A 41 5.63 -6.56 5.40
CA ALA A 41 6.76 -6.87 4.51
C ALA A 41 8.07 -7.15 5.27
N MET A 42 8.27 -6.53 6.44
CA MET A 42 9.41 -6.84 7.30
C MET A 42 9.27 -8.21 7.96
N GLU A 43 8.07 -8.53 8.45
CA GLU A 43 7.81 -9.86 9.03
C GLU A 43 7.97 -10.99 8.01
N ALA A 44 7.63 -10.70 6.75
CA ALA A 44 7.85 -11.62 5.62
C ALA A 44 9.32 -11.69 5.15
N GLY A 45 10.24 -10.90 5.72
CA GLY A 45 11.65 -10.86 5.33
C GLY A 45 11.94 -10.19 3.99
N VAL A 46 10.98 -9.46 3.43
CA VAL A 46 11.11 -8.74 2.15
C VAL A 46 11.84 -7.40 2.33
N LEU A 47 11.68 -6.77 3.49
CA LEU A 47 12.31 -5.50 3.83
C LEU A 47 13.00 -5.55 5.19
N GLN A 48 14.10 -4.79 5.32
CA GLN A 48 14.85 -4.64 6.56
C GLN A 48 14.40 -3.41 7.37
N SER A 49 13.75 -2.44 6.72
CA SER A 49 13.25 -1.20 7.32
C SER A 49 11.89 -0.83 6.71
N PRO A 50 11.04 -0.07 7.41
CA PRO A 50 9.79 0.42 6.82
C PRO A 50 10.07 1.39 5.68
N MET A 51 9.25 1.35 4.63
CA MET A 51 9.33 2.26 3.50
C MET A 51 8.57 3.55 3.81
N SER A 52 9.10 4.70 3.41
CA SER A 52 8.37 5.97 3.49
C SER A 52 7.29 6.06 2.41
N VAL A 53 6.28 6.91 2.63
CA VAL A 53 5.23 7.14 1.63
C VAL A 53 5.81 7.77 0.35
N ILE A 54 6.89 8.54 0.46
CA ILE A 54 7.57 9.16 -0.68
C ILE A 54 8.24 8.08 -1.54
N GLU A 55 9.02 7.19 -0.92
CA GLU A 55 9.66 6.06 -1.61
C GLU A 55 8.64 5.15 -2.30
N LEU A 56 7.48 4.94 -1.67
CA LEU A 56 6.36 4.20 -2.27
C LEU A 56 5.81 4.89 -3.52
N LEU A 57 5.66 6.22 -3.48
CA LEU A 57 5.18 7.02 -4.60
C LEU A 57 6.18 7.03 -5.74
N ASP A 58 7.46 7.25 -5.44
CA ASP A 58 8.54 7.22 -6.42
C ASP A 58 8.61 5.84 -7.10
N ALA A 59 8.51 4.75 -6.34
CA ALA A 59 8.46 3.40 -6.91
C ALA A 59 7.23 3.15 -7.78
N ALA A 60 6.11 3.83 -7.54
CA ALA A 60 4.88 3.68 -8.31
C ALA A 60 4.85 4.53 -9.60
N THR A 61 5.57 5.66 -9.61
CA THR A 61 5.60 6.61 -10.73
C THR A 61 6.81 6.44 -11.65
N SER A 62 7.88 5.81 -11.17
CA SER A 62 9.07 5.44 -11.95
C SER A 62 8.73 4.31 -12.95
N ASN A 63 8.03 4.62 -14.03
CA ASN A 63 7.81 3.75 -15.19
C ASN A 63 8.31 4.43 -16.47
#